data_AF-A0A3S3QJA1-F1
#
_entry.id   AF-A0A3S3QJA1-F1
#
_cell.length_a   1.000
_cell.length_b   1.000
_cell.length_c   1.000
_cell.angle_alpha   90.00
_cell.angle_beta   90.00
_cell.angle_gamma   90.00
#
_symmetry.space_group_name_H-M   'P 1'
#
loop_
_entity.id
_entity.type
_entity.pdbx_description
1 polymer ?
#
loop_
_entity_poly.entity_id
_entity_poly.type
_entity_poly.pdbx_seq_one_letter_code
_entity_poly.pdbx_strand_id
1 'polypeptide(L)' 'MRAKKMILETDRHGRLLYQPDLPAGIRIEAIFLIPEKKEKTGKRRKPSPRIYGKGKILGDIMTCSWHFNSGETDSDY' A
#
# COMPACT_ATOMS: atom_id res chain seq x y z
N MET A 1 -8.94 -25.89 -12.91
CA MET A 1 -9.64 -24.84 -12.13
C MET A 1 -9.07 -23.47 -12.51
N ARG A 2 -9.91 -22.48 -12.83
CA ARG A 2 -9.48 -21.10 -13.10
C ARG A 2 -9.94 -20.23 -11.93
N ALA A 3 -9.00 -19.76 -11.11
CA ALA A 3 -9.28 -18.94 -9.94
C ALA A 3 -8.94 -17.47 -10.22
N LYS A 4 -9.84 -16.56 -9.87
CA LYS A 4 -9.62 -15.11 -9.95
C LYS A 4 -9.57 -14.57 -8.53
N LYS A 5 -8.44 -13.96 -8.15
CA LYS A 5 -8.33 -13.20 -6.90
C LYS A 5 -8.83 -11.78 -7.16
N MET A 6 -9.74 -11.29 -6.33
CA MET A 6 -10.16 -9.89 -6.35
C MET A 6 -10.19 -9.32 -4.92
N ILE A 7 -10.01 -8.02 -4.82
CA ILE A 7 -10.21 -7.27 -3.58
C ILE A 7 -11.60 -6.65 -3.66
N LEU A 8 -12.40 -6.86 -2.63
CA LEU A 8 -13.72 -6.28 -2.49
C LEU A 8 -13.66 -5.21 -1.41
N GLU A 9 -14.15 -4.02 -1.72
CA GLU A 9 -14.20 -2.90 -0.80
C GLU A 9 -15.64 -2.65 -0.37
N THR A 10 -15.83 -2.40 0.92
CA THR A 10 -17.13 -2.10 1.51
C THR A 10 -17.20 -0.68 2.02
N ASP A 11 -18.39 -0.08 1.96
CA ASP A 11 -18.67 1.20 2.58
C ASP A 11 -18.78 1.09 4.11
N ARG A 12 -19.05 2.23 4.77
CA ARG A 12 -19.24 2.30 6.24
C ARG A 12 -20.44 1.49 6.77
N HIS A 13 -21.35 1.07 5.89
CA HIS A 13 -22.52 0.26 6.21
C HIS A 13 -22.32 -1.21 5.83
N GLY A 14 -21.13 -1.58 5.34
CA GLY A 14 -20.79 -2.95 4.94
C GLY A 14 -21.28 -3.33 3.54
N ARG A 15 -21.74 -2.38 2.72
CA ARG A 15 -22.20 -2.64 1.35
C ARG A 15 -21.01 -2.61 0.41
N LEU A 16 -20.98 -3.50 -0.57
CA LEU A 16 -19.94 -3.48 -1.61
C LEU A 16 -20.00 -2.17 -2.38
N LEU A 17 -18.85 -1.52 -2.54
CA LEU A 17 -18.72 -0.31 -3.36
C LEU A 17 -18.87 -0.64 -4.85
N TYR A 18 -18.39 -1.80 -5.27
CA TYR A 18 -18.47 -2.29 -6.63
C TYR A 18 -18.90 -3.76 -6.64
N GLN A 19 -19.87 -4.07 -7.49
CA GLN A 19 -20.31 -5.44 -7.68
C GLN A 19 -19.39 -6.12 -8.69
N PRO A 20 -18.80 -7.28 -8.36
CA PRO A 20 -17.93 -7.97 -9.30
C PRO A 20 -18.73 -8.49 -10.49
N ASP A 21 -18.15 -8.33 -11.67
CA ASP A 21 -18.68 -8.94 -12.89
C ASP A 21 -18.46 -10.46 -12.83
N LEU A 22 -19.57 -11.20 -12.90
CA LEU A 22 -19.60 -12.66 -12.82
C LEU A 22 -20.18 -13.21 -14.12
N PRO A 23 -19.58 -14.27 -14.69
CA PRO A 23 -20.08 -14.86 -15.92
C PRO A 23 -21.47 -15.46 -15.73
N ALA A 24 -22.38 -15.16 -16.66
CA ALA A 24 -23.76 -15.64 -16.65
C ALA A 24 -23.83 -17.17 -16.79
N GLY A 25 -24.75 -17.80 -16.05
CA GLY A 25 -25.06 -19.23 -16.19
C GLY A 25 -23.99 -20.19 -15.66
N ILE A 26 -23.02 -19.69 -14.87
CA ILE A 26 -21.92 -20.51 -14.33
C ILE A 26 -22.05 -20.65 -12.81
N ARG A 27 -21.74 -21.85 -12.30
CA ARG A 27 -21.59 -22.11 -10.86
C ARG A 27 -20.23 -21.63 -10.38
N ILE A 28 -20.23 -20.76 -9.36
CA ILE A 28 -19.03 -20.14 -8.81
C ILE A 28 -18.89 -20.55 -7.34
N GLU A 29 -17.66 -20.85 -6.93
CA GLU A 29 -17.27 -21.03 -5.53
C GLU A 29 -16.40 -19.84 -5.12
N ALA A 30 -16.71 -19.24 -3.96
CA ALA A 30 -16.01 -18.07 -3.45
C ALA A 30 -15.49 -18.34 -2.03
N ILE A 31 -14.26 -17.90 -1.75
CA ILE A 31 -13.62 -17.99 -0.44
C ILE A 31 -13.31 -16.57 0.03
N PHE A 32 -13.80 -16.18 1.21
CA PHE A 32 -13.57 -14.86 1.79
C PHE A 32 -12.55 -14.94 2.92
N LEU A 33 -11.54 -14.08 2.87
CA LEU A 33 -10.67 -13.81 4.01
C LEU A 33 -11.12 -12.50 4.66
N ILE A 34 -11.68 -12.59 5.87
CA ILE A 34 -12.09 -11.42 6.65
C ILE A 34 -10.97 -11.12 7.64
N PRO A 35 -10.17 -10.06 7.45
CA PRO A 35 -9.18 -9.68 8.43
C PRO A 35 -9.90 -9.18 9.68
N GLU A 36 -9.58 -9.76 10.83
CA GLU A 36 -10.00 -9.18 12.11
C GLU A 36 -9.50 -7.74 12.19
N LYS A 37 -10.35 -6.83 12.70
CA LYS A 37 -9.88 -5.51 13.10
C LYS A 37 -8.81 -5.76 14.15
N LYS A 38 -7.55 -5.62 13.75
CA LYS A 38 -6.46 -5.44 14.72
C LYS A 38 -6.86 -4.22 15.52
N GLU A 39 -7.34 -4.43 16.75
CA GLU A 39 -7.30 -3.36 17.73
C GLU A 39 -5.89 -2.79 17.65
N LYS A 40 -5.78 -1.47 17.63
CA LYS A 40 -4.48 -0.79 17.69
C LYS A 40 -3.88 -0.99 19.10
N THR A 41 -3.74 -2.22 19.57
CA THR A 41 -2.94 -2.62 20.73
C THR A 41 -1.46 -2.72 20.33
N GLY A 42 -1.04 -1.94 19.33
CA GLY A 42 0.37 -1.69 19.10
C GLY A 42 0.87 -0.78 20.21
N LYS A 43 1.31 -1.37 21.33
CA LYS A 43 2.25 -0.72 22.27
C LYS A 43 3.39 -0.19 21.39
N ARG A 44 3.38 1.11 21.12
CA ARG A 44 4.33 1.75 20.20
C ARG A 44 5.74 1.38 20.68
N ARG A 45 6.50 0.64 19.86
CA ARG A 45 7.85 0.19 20.27
C ARG A 45 8.67 1.44 20.60
N LYS A 46 9.04 1.58 21.87
CA LYS A 46 9.95 2.66 22.28
C LYS A 46 11.37 2.28 21.84
N PRO A 47 12.20 3.25 21.42
CA PRO A 47 13.62 3.00 21.20
C PRO A 47 14.25 2.43 22.47
N SER A 48 15.34 1.64 22.34
CA SER A 48 16.05 1.18 23.52
C SER A 48 16.54 2.37 24.36
N PRO A 49 16.61 2.28 25.69
CA PRO A 49 17.08 3.38 26.53
C PRO A 49 18.48 3.88 26.16
N ARG A 50 19.31 3.01 25.54
CA ARG A 50 20.65 3.35 25.08
C ARG A 50 20.67 4.39 23.96
N ILE A 51 19.63 4.44 23.12
CA ILE A 51 19.55 5.32 21.94
C ILE A 51 18.45 6.40 22.06
N TYR A 52 17.52 6.24 23.01
CA TYR A 52 16.46 7.20 23.23
C TYR A 52 17.04 8.59 23.56
N GLY A 53 16.68 9.60 22.74
CA GLY A 53 17.12 10.99 22.92
C GLY A 53 18.56 11.29 22.50
N LYS A 54 19.32 10.31 22.01
CA LYS A 54 20.74 10.50 21.63
C LYS A 54 20.97 10.77 20.15
N GLY A 55 19.93 10.76 19.32
CA GLY A 55 20.01 11.01 17.89
C GLY A 55 19.04 12.11 17.45
N LYS A 56 19.42 12.87 16.42
CA LYS A 56 18.57 13.84 15.72
C LYS A 56 18.13 13.22 14.40
N ILE A 57 16.83 13.25 14.09
CA ILE A 57 16.35 12.86 12.77
C ILE A 57 16.75 13.99 11.82
N LEU A 58 17.69 13.70 10.90
CA LEU A 58 18.24 14.69 9.98
C LEU A 58 17.41 14.88 8.70
N GLY A 59 16.31 14.15 8.53
CA GLY A 59 15.42 14.23 7.37
C GLY A 59 15.32 12.92 6.61
N ASP A 60 14.53 12.94 5.53
CA ASP A 60 14.19 11.79 4.70
C ASP A 60 15.32 11.47 3.71
N ILE A 61 15.81 10.22 3.74
CA ILE A 61 16.87 9.72 2.85
C ILE A 61 16.33 9.58 1.41
N MET A 62 15.00 9.58 1.24
CA MET A 62 14.33 9.43 -0.06
C MET A 62 14.24 10.74 -0.86
N THR A 63 14.68 11.87 -0.31
CA THR A 63 14.83 13.13 -1.06
C THR A 63 16.09 13.14 -1.95
N CYS A 64 16.43 12.01 -2.57
CA CYS A 64 17.30 12.00 -3.75
C CYS A 64 16.45 12.39 -4.95
N SER A 65 16.22 13.69 -5.15
CA SER A 65 15.77 14.17 -6.46
C SER A 65 16.91 13.91 -7.44
N TRP A 66 16.77 12.91 -8.31
CA TRP A 66 17.62 12.80 -9.49
C TRP A 66 17.37 14.04 -10.35
N HIS A 67 18.22 15.06 -10.21
CA HIS A 67 18.34 16.09 -11.24
C HIS A 67 19.13 15.46 -12.39
N PHE A 68 18.40 14.82 -13.31
CA PHE A 68 18.93 14.51 -14.63
C PHE A 68 18.89 15.81 -15.43
N ASN A 69 20.05 16.45 -15.62
CA ASN A 69 20.18 17.56 -16.57
C ASN A 69 20.04 16.98 -17.98
N SER A 70 18.81 16.89 -18.50
CA SER A 70 18.58 16.86 -19.94
C SER A 70 18.62 18.31 -20.44
N GLY A 71 19.85 18.83 -20.57
CA GLY A 71 20.14 20.04 -21.33
C GLY A 71 20.48 19.62 -22.75
N GLU A 72 19.72 20.15 -23.69
CA GLU A 72 19.72 19.85 -25.11
C GLU A 72 21.05 20.13 -25.82
N THR A 73 21.18 19.47 -26.96
CA THR A 73 22.13 19.65 -28.05
C THR A 73 22.42 21.10 -28.39
N ASP A 74 23.70 21.43 -28.56
CA ASP A 74 24.12 22.40 -29.58
C ASP A 74 25.15 21.73 -30.48
N SER A 75 24.74 21.51 -31.72
CA SER A 75 25.60 21.37 -32.88
C SER A 75 26.37 22.67 -33.07
N ASP A 76 27.69 22.60 -33.17
CA ASP A 76 28.51 23.36 -34.13
C ASP A 76 29.99 23.12 -33.82
N TYR A 77 30.63 22.28 -34.64
CA TYR A 77 31.99 22.34 -35.23
C TYR A 77 32.44 20.96 -35.70
#